data_AF-A0A434LIN2-F1
#
_entry.id   AF-A0A434LIN2-F1
#
_cell.length_a   1.000
_cell.length_b   1.000
_cell.length_c   1.000
_cell.angle_alpha   90.00
_cell.angle_beta   90.00
_cell.angle_gamma   90.00
#
_symmetry.space_group_name_H-M   'P 1'
#
loop_
_entity.id
_entity.type
_entity.pdbx_description
1 polymer ?
#
loop_
_entity_poly.entity_id
_entity_poly.type
_entity_poly.pdbx_seq_one_letter_code
_entity_poly.pdbx_strand_id
1 'polypeptide(L)'
;MTQTVATNSATRAVPDDKKSRFATLTFERDVAAPLAVLWEAWTAPAARAIWAAPSASVTVEFLEADTRVGGREISLCKVEDQPDIRCENGWLALQPALCSVNYEVISCEGVTQSAALVTANLSGTHERSRLIVTVQLSSLAQDMEAGYREGFSAGLDNLAGAAERTMVLQRVIQAPRSIVWGAWMNPETLPQWWGPEGFSCRTKRIDLRTGGEWVFDMIAPDGTVFPNHHLYNEVRPEERIGYTLHWGENGPKHADAWASFEDQDGATKVTLGMVFS
;
A
#
# COMPACT_ATOMS: atom_id res chain seq x y z
N MET A 1 60.42 -10.20 49.51
CA MET A 1 60.36 -9.06 48.56
C MET A 1 60.06 -9.64 47.18
N THR A 2 58.79 -9.69 46.76
CA THR A 2 58.15 -8.78 45.78
C THR A 2 58.88 -8.79 44.43
N GLN A 3 58.31 -9.08 43.26
CA GLN A 3 56.91 -9.15 42.78
C GLN A 3 56.89 -9.99 41.48
N THR A 4 55.91 -10.89 41.33
CA THR A 4 55.56 -11.49 40.05
C THR A 4 54.47 -10.62 39.41
N VAL A 5 54.76 -10.04 38.24
CA VAL A 5 53.79 -9.27 37.46
C VAL A 5 52.83 -10.26 36.79
N ALA A 6 51.61 -10.34 37.33
CA ALA A 6 50.51 -11.05 36.69
C ALA A 6 49.87 -10.14 35.62
N THR A 7 50.02 -10.50 34.36
CA THR A 7 49.22 -9.93 33.26
C THR A 7 47.78 -10.39 33.40
N ASN A 8 46.94 -9.51 33.92
CA ASN A 8 45.52 -9.73 34.07
C ASN A 8 44.85 -9.45 32.72
N SER A 9 44.72 -10.47 31.85
CA SER A 9 43.84 -10.38 30.67
C SER A 9 42.40 -10.48 31.15
N ALA A 10 41.83 -9.36 31.55
CA ALA A 10 40.39 -9.27 31.79
C ALA A 10 39.67 -9.38 30.45
N THR A 11 39.25 -10.59 30.10
CA THR A 11 38.23 -10.81 29.08
C THR A 11 36.98 -10.12 29.60
N ARG A 12 36.71 -8.91 29.10
CA ARG A 12 35.49 -8.16 29.41
C ARG A 12 34.33 -8.98 28.87
N ALA A 13 33.63 -9.68 29.76
CA ALA A 13 32.38 -10.34 29.43
C ALA A 13 31.41 -9.25 28.93
N VAL A 14 31.12 -9.27 27.63
CA VAL A 14 29.99 -8.54 27.06
C VAL A 14 28.74 -9.14 27.70
N PRO A 15 27.82 -8.36 28.31
CA PRO A 15 26.58 -8.90 28.84
C PRO A 15 25.82 -9.62 27.73
N ASP A 16 25.38 -10.84 27.99
CA ASP A 16 24.64 -11.67 27.04
C ASP A 16 23.20 -11.15 26.91
N ASP A 17 23.02 -10.02 26.21
CA ASP A 17 21.72 -9.40 25.91
C ASP A 17 20.99 -10.12 24.75
N LYS A 18 21.07 -11.46 24.71
CA LYS A 18 20.52 -12.26 23.61
C LYS A 18 19.00 -12.37 23.63
N LYS A 19 18.34 -12.06 24.75
CA LYS A 19 16.88 -12.23 24.89
C LYS A 19 16.05 -11.13 24.21
N SER A 20 16.61 -9.93 23.98
CA SER A 20 15.92 -8.80 23.34
C SER A 20 16.14 -8.72 21.82
N ARG A 21 16.96 -9.62 21.26
CA ARG A 21 17.36 -9.56 19.85
C ARG A 21 16.39 -10.20 18.88
N PHE A 22 15.56 -11.14 19.31
CA PHE A 22 14.65 -11.87 18.43
C PHE A 22 13.26 -11.96 19.05
N ALA A 23 12.23 -11.72 18.25
CA ALA A 23 10.84 -11.84 18.67
C ALA A 23 9.98 -12.45 17.56
N THR A 24 8.97 -13.23 17.95
CA THR A 24 7.88 -13.62 17.05
C THR A 24 6.61 -12.94 17.53
N LEU A 25 6.05 -12.07 16.70
CA LEU A 25 4.85 -11.30 16.97
C LEU A 25 3.71 -11.84 16.12
N THR A 26 2.52 -11.95 16.68
CA THR A 26 1.31 -12.33 15.93
C THR A 26 0.23 -11.30 16.16
N PHE A 27 -0.41 -10.88 15.07
CA PHE A 27 -1.50 -9.92 15.05
C PHE A 27 -2.68 -10.52 14.30
N GLU A 28 -3.88 -10.29 14.80
CA GLU A 28 -5.10 -10.83 14.21
C GLU A 28 -6.13 -9.73 14.06
N ARG A 29 -6.83 -9.71 12.92
CA ARG A 29 -7.96 -8.83 12.66
C ARG A 29 -9.09 -9.60 12.00
N ASP A 30 -10.29 -9.42 12.52
CA ASP A 30 -11.52 -9.71 11.80
C ASP A 30 -11.97 -8.42 11.10
N VAL A 31 -12.19 -8.47 9.80
CA VAL A 31 -12.48 -7.30 8.97
C VAL A 31 -13.86 -7.45 8.35
N ALA A 32 -14.69 -6.41 8.44
CA ALA A 32 -16.01 -6.37 7.83
C ALA A 32 -15.94 -6.06 6.32
N ALA A 33 -15.08 -6.80 5.60
CA ALA A 33 -14.89 -6.68 4.17
C ALA A 33 -14.72 -8.06 3.51
N PRO A 34 -15.15 -8.22 2.25
CA PRO A 34 -14.90 -9.43 1.47
C PRO A 34 -13.39 -9.77 1.41
N LEU A 35 -13.06 -11.05 1.34
CA LEU A 35 -11.66 -11.51 1.25
C LEU A 35 -10.90 -10.90 0.06
N ALA A 36 -11.55 -10.77 -1.10
CA ALA A 36 -10.95 -10.14 -2.27
C ALA A 36 -10.63 -8.65 -2.04
N VAL A 37 -11.49 -7.94 -1.30
CA VAL A 37 -11.26 -6.53 -0.95
C VAL A 37 -10.08 -6.40 0.01
N LEU A 38 -10.03 -7.24 1.05
CA LEU A 38 -8.91 -7.24 1.99
C LEU A 38 -7.58 -7.55 1.29
N TRP A 39 -7.57 -8.48 0.33
CA TRP A 39 -6.37 -8.78 -0.47
C TRP A 39 -5.88 -7.57 -1.26
N GLU A 40 -6.78 -6.88 -1.98
CA GLU A 40 -6.41 -5.67 -2.71
C GLU A 40 -5.99 -4.54 -1.78
N ALA A 41 -6.68 -4.34 -0.65
CA ALA A 41 -6.29 -3.36 0.35
C ALA A 41 -4.89 -3.63 0.92
N TRP A 42 -4.54 -4.90 1.13
CA TRP A 42 -3.24 -5.33 1.64
C TRP A 42 -2.10 -5.13 0.63
N THR A 43 -2.35 -5.41 -0.65
CA THR A 43 -1.30 -5.54 -1.68
C THR A 43 -1.20 -4.37 -2.64
N ALA A 44 -2.31 -3.71 -3.00
CA ALA A 44 -2.27 -2.65 -4.01
C ALA A 44 -1.47 -1.43 -3.51
N PRO A 45 -0.46 -0.94 -4.25
CA PRO A 45 0.35 0.22 -3.85
C PRO A 45 -0.47 1.44 -3.42
N ALA A 46 -1.50 1.78 -4.19
CA ALA A 46 -2.38 2.90 -3.89
C ALA A 46 -3.17 2.69 -2.59
N ALA A 47 -3.63 1.47 -2.31
CA ALA A 47 -4.33 1.17 -1.06
C ALA A 47 -3.36 1.21 0.13
N ARG A 48 -2.16 0.64 0.00
CA ARG A 48 -1.09 0.68 1.01
C ARG A 48 -0.74 2.11 1.39
N ALA A 49 -0.64 3.03 0.42
CA ALA A 49 -0.39 4.44 0.67
C ALA A 49 -1.46 5.14 1.54
N ILE A 50 -2.69 4.60 1.59
CA ILE A 50 -3.80 5.17 2.37
C ILE A 50 -3.69 4.80 3.86
N TRP A 51 -3.30 3.56 4.17
CA TRP A 51 -3.35 3.04 5.55
C TRP A 51 -1.98 2.86 6.21
N ALA A 52 -0.87 2.91 5.47
CA ALA A 52 0.47 2.61 5.99
C ALA A 52 0.96 3.57 7.07
N ALA A 53 0.46 4.81 7.10
CA ALA A 53 0.76 5.74 8.18
C ALA A 53 0.06 5.27 9.47
N PRO A 54 0.80 4.92 10.55
CA PRO A 54 0.21 4.39 11.78
C PRO A 54 -0.54 5.46 12.59
N SER A 55 -0.25 6.74 12.38
CA SER A 55 -0.92 7.86 13.04
C SER A 55 -0.91 9.12 12.15
N ALA A 56 -1.73 10.10 12.51
CA ALA A 56 -1.83 11.37 11.77
C ALA A 56 -0.54 12.23 11.83
N SER A 57 0.37 11.95 12.77
CA SER A 57 1.65 12.66 12.89
C SER A 57 2.76 12.05 12.03
N VAL A 58 2.50 10.91 11.37
CA VAL A 58 3.47 10.23 10.53
C VAL A 58 3.04 10.35 9.07
N THR A 59 3.91 10.88 8.22
CA THR A 59 3.73 10.80 6.77
C THR A 59 4.52 9.60 6.24
N VAL A 60 3.88 8.77 5.41
CA VAL A 60 4.55 7.65 4.72
C VAL A 60 4.64 7.98 3.23
N GLU A 61 5.86 8.21 2.75
CA GLU A 61 6.15 8.45 1.34
C GLU A 61 6.74 7.20 0.71
N PHE A 62 6.06 6.63 -0.29
CA PHE A 62 6.57 5.51 -1.07
C PHE A 62 7.47 6.00 -2.21
N LEU A 63 8.74 5.62 -2.17
CA LEU A 63 9.74 5.88 -3.21
C LEU A 63 9.73 4.80 -4.31
N GLU A 64 9.44 3.57 -3.91
CA GLU A 64 9.32 2.40 -4.80
C GLU A 64 8.14 1.56 -4.31
N ALA A 65 7.34 1.05 -5.22
CA ALA A 65 6.23 0.17 -4.92
C ALA A 65 6.03 -0.85 -6.05
N ASP A 66 6.82 -1.93 -6.03
CA ASP A 66 6.70 -3.06 -6.95
C ASP A 66 6.14 -4.27 -6.21
N THR A 67 4.81 -4.38 -6.21
CA THR A 67 4.08 -5.47 -5.54
C THR A 67 3.97 -6.72 -6.43
N ARG A 68 5.12 -7.31 -6.77
CA ARG A 68 5.22 -8.60 -7.47
C ARG A 68 6.19 -9.49 -6.71
N VAL A 69 6.13 -10.81 -6.93
CA VAL A 69 7.13 -11.73 -6.36
C VAL A 69 8.52 -11.35 -6.87
N GLY A 70 9.46 -11.10 -5.95
CA GLY A 70 10.80 -10.56 -6.22
C GLY A 70 10.86 -9.03 -6.34
N GLY A 71 9.71 -8.36 -6.33
CA GLY A 71 9.59 -6.91 -6.33
C GLY A 71 9.86 -6.32 -4.94
N ARG A 72 10.15 -5.02 -4.92
CA ARG A 72 10.56 -4.28 -3.73
C ARG A 72 9.69 -3.03 -3.55
N GLU A 73 9.46 -2.69 -2.30
CA GLU A 73 8.86 -1.43 -1.89
C GLU A 73 9.82 -0.70 -0.95
N ILE A 74 9.89 0.61 -1.11
CA ILE A 74 10.70 1.48 -0.28
C ILE A 74 9.82 2.62 0.17
N SER A 75 9.72 2.84 1.48
CA SER A 75 9.03 3.99 2.04
C SER A 75 9.89 4.75 3.04
N LEU A 76 9.59 6.05 3.18
CA LEU A 76 10.10 6.93 4.22
C LEU A 76 8.95 7.29 5.16
N CYS A 77 9.09 6.92 6.43
CA CYS A 77 8.22 7.38 7.50
C CYS A 77 8.83 8.66 8.09
N LYS A 78 8.11 9.77 7.97
CA LYS A 78 8.55 11.11 8.34
C LYS A 78 7.73 11.63 9.52
N VAL A 79 8.42 12.14 10.52
CA VAL A 79 7.84 12.85 11.67
C VAL A 79 8.58 14.17 11.80
N GLU A 80 7.85 15.25 12.09
CA GLU A 80 8.44 16.57 12.27
C GLU A 80 9.58 16.54 13.30
N ASP A 81 10.69 17.19 12.96
CA ASP A 81 11.93 17.26 13.76
C ASP A 81 12.59 15.92 14.13
N GLN A 82 12.26 14.83 13.43
CA GLN A 82 12.88 13.52 13.60
C GLN A 82 13.57 13.03 12.31
N PRO A 83 14.60 12.20 12.41
CA PRO A 83 15.21 11.60 11.22
C PRO A 83 14.23 10.66 10.51
N ASP A 84 14.26 10.67 9.19
CA ASP A 84 13.44 9.79 8.35
C ASP A 84 13.76 8.32 8.65
N ILE A 85 12.73 7.54 8.91
CA ILE A 85 12.84 6.09 9.03
C ILE A 85 12.58 5.50 7.64
N ARG A 86 13.58 4.82 7.09
CA ARG A 86 13.47 4.09 5.83
C ARG A 86 13.02 2.67 6.10
N CYS A 87 11.90 2.28 5.51
CA CYS A 87 11.42 0.90 5.45
C CYS A 87 11.66 0.34 4.06
N GLU A 88 12.38 -0.78 3.98
CA GLU A 88 12.51 -1.57 2.76
C GLU A 88 11.77 -2.89 2.92
N ASN A 89 10.85 -3.15 2.01
CA ASN A 89 10.02 -4.33 1.96
C ASN A 89 10.31 -5.10 0.66
N GLY A 90 10.44 -6.42 0.71
CA GLY A 90 10.60 -7.24 -0.49
C GLY A 90 9.66 -8.43 -0.50
N TRP A 91 8.86 -8.55 -1.55
CA TRP A 91 7.81 -9.57 -1.68
C TRP A 91 8.41 -10.92 -2.09
N LEU A 92 8.40 -11.88 -1.18
CA LEU A 92 8.97 -13.22 -1.38
C LEU A 92 7.94 -14.21 -1.94
N ALA A 93 6.67 -14.05 -1.56
CA ALA A 93 5.57 -14.86 -2.09
C ALA A 93 4.27 -14.07 -2.07
N LEU A 94 3.45 -14.24 -3.12
CA LEU A 94 2.11 -13.70 -3.23
C LEU A 94 1.19 -14.82 -3.75
N GLN A 95 0.29 -15.28 -2.89
CA GLN A 95 -0.77 -16.22 -3.22
C GLN A 95 -2.10 -15.47 -3.09
N PRO A 96 -2.70 -15.05 -4.22
CA PRO A 96 -3.89 -14.19 -4.21
C PRO A 96 -4.97 -14.67 -3.25
N ALA A 97 -5.46 -13.74 -2.42
CA ALA A 97 -6.50 -13.96 -1.42
C ALA A 97 -6.20 -15.07 -0.39
N LEU A 98 -4.93 -15.45 -0.21
CA LEU A 98 -4.56 -16.54 0.70
C LEU A 98 -3.36 -16.19 1.58
N CYS A 99 -2.23 -15.80 0.99
CA CYS A 99 -0.99 -15.63 1.72
C CYS A 99 -0.06 -14.64 1.03
N SER A 100 0.65 -13.85 1.82
CA SER A 100 1.83 -13.13 1.36
C SER A 100 2.98 -13.33 2.32
N VAL A 101 4.20 -13.36 1.79
CA VAL A 101 5.43 -13.39 2.56
C VAL A 101 6.33 -12.29 2.04
N ASN A 102 6.88 -11.51 2.94
CA ASN A 102 7.82 -10.45 2.61
C ASN A 102 8.90 -10.32 3.70
N TYR A 103 10.06 -9.79 3.33
CA TYR A 103 10.99 -9.29 4.33
C TYR A 103 10.74 -7.80 4.57
N GLU A 104 11.11 -7.31 5.73
CA GLU A 104 11.14 -5.89 6.07
C GLU A 104 12.49 -5.54 6.71
N VAL A 105 13.10 -4.45 6.27
CA VAL A 105 14.34 -3.91 6.85
C VAL A 105 14.09 -2.45 7.21
N ILE A 106 14.28 -2.12 8.48
CA ILE A 106 14.15 -0.75 8.98
C ILE A 106 15.54 -0.15 9.16
N SER A 107 15.73 1.05 8.65
CA SER A 107 16.96 1.81 8.81
C SER A 107 16.67 3.27 9.12
N CYS A 108 17.56 3.90 9.88
CA CYS A 108 17.50 5.31 10.23
C CYS A 108 18.92 5.86 10.14
N GLU A 109 19.09 6.99 9.46
CA GLU A 109 20.40 7.64 9.24
C GLU A 109 21.50 6.69 8.71
N GLY A 110 21.12 5.75 7.83
CA GLY A 110 22.04 4.77 7.24
C GLY A 110 22.40 3.58 8.14
N VAL A 111 21.86 3.53 9.37
CA VAL A 111 22.05 2.41 10.30
C VAL A 111 20.84 1.49 10.25
N THR A 112 21.06 0.20 9.95
CA THR A 112 20.00 -0.82 10.01
C THR A 112 19.61 -1.11 11.46
N GLN A 113 18.35 -0.87 11.78
CA GLN A 113 17.76 -1.03 13.11
C GLN A 113 17.25 -2.46 13.32
N SER A 114 16.57 -3.02 12.31
CA SER A 114 16.00 -4.37 12.34
C SER A 114 15.91 -4.99 10.95
N ALA A 115 15.74 -6.31 10.95
CA ALA A 115 15.23 -7.08 9.82
C ALA A 115 14.14 -8.05 10.31
N ALA A 116 13.07 -8.22 9.55
CA ALA A 116 11.98 -9.11 9.89
C ALA A 116 11.47 -9.91 8.68
N LEU A 117 10.99 -11.12 8.92
CA LEU A 117 10.15 -11.85 7.98
C LEU A 117 8.69 -11.66 8.38
N VAL A 118 7.86 -11.18 7.46
CA VAL A 118 6.44 -10.92 7.67
C VAL A 118 5.65 -11.90 6.82
N THR A 119 4.72 -12.64 7.44
CA THR A 119 3.80 -13.54 6.77
C THR A 119 2.37 -13.12 7.10
N ALA A 120 1.60 -12.75 6.09
CA ALA A 120 0.19 -12.47 6.23
C ALA A 120 -0.63 -13.63 5.64
N ASN A 121 -1.47 -14.24 6.46
CA ASN A 121 -2.45 -15.24 6.04
C ASN A 121 -3.84 -14.62 6.06
N LEU A 122 -4.56 -14.81 4.96
CA LEU A 122 -5.90 -14.27 4.75
C LEU A 122 -6.87 -15.42 4.54
N SER A 123 -8.06 -15.28 5.12
CA SER A 123 -9.18 -16.21 4.92
C SER A 123 -10.49 -15.44 5.04
N GLY A 124 -11.58 -15.97 4.50
CA GLY A 124 -12.84 -15.26 4.56
C GLY A 124 -13.84 -15.67 3.49
N THR A 125 -14.90 -14.88 3.41
CA THR A 125 -16.04 -15.03 2.50
C THR A 125 -16.22 -13.76 1.67
N HIS A 126 -17.39 -13.64 1.02
CA HIS A 126 -17.81 -12.44 0.30
C HIS A 126 -18.32 -11.31 1.21
N GLU A 127 -18.42 -11.52 2.52
CA GLU A 127 -18.95 -10.51 3.45
C GLU A 127 -17.91 -10.10 4.50
N ARG A 128 -17.09 -11.06 4.96
CA ARG A 128 -16.12 -10.86 6.04
C ARG A 128 -14.85 -11.63 5.79
N SER A 129 -13.75 -11.14 6.35
CA SER A 129 -12.45 -11.78 6.25
C SER A 129 -11.67 -11.70 7.56
N ARG A 130 -10.63 -12.50 7.65
CA ARG A 130 -9.69 -12.56 8.77
C ARG A 130 -8.28 -12.47 8.23
N LEU A 131 -7.49 -11.62 8.88
CA LEU A 131 -6.06 -11.43 8.64
C LEU A 131 -5.29 -11.91 9.86
N ILE A 132 -4.28 -12.75 9.64
CA ILE A 132 -3.30 -13.12 10.66
C ILE A 132 -1.91 -12.76 10.12
N VAL A 133 -1.24 -11.82 10.78
CA VAL A 133 0.13 -11.42 10.44
C VAL A 133 1.08 -11.97 11.50
N THR A 134 2.09 -12.71 11.05
CA THR A 134 3.21 -13.15 11.89
C THR A 134 4.47 -12.42 11.46
N VAL A 135 5.17 -11.81 12.42
CA VAL A 135 6.43 -11.10 12.23
C VAL A 135 7.53 -11.80 13.01
N GLN A 136 8.56 -12.28 12.31
CA GLN A 136 9.76 -12.85 12.90
C GLN A 136 10.87 -11.81 12.86
N LEU A 137 11.03 -11.08 13.95
CA LEU A 137 11.88 -9.90 14.09
C LEU A 137 13.29 -10.26 14.57
N SER A 138 14.29 -9.60 14.00
CA SER A 138 15.66 -9.49 14.50
C SER A 138 16.01 -8.02 14.77
N SER A 139 16.14 -7.64 16.03
CA SER A 139 16.63 -6.35 16.50
C SER A 139 18.16 -6.29 16.40
N LEU A 140 18.71 -5.28 15.71
CA LEU A 140 20.13 -5.18 15.40
C LEU A 140 20.83 -4.08 16.20
N ALA A 141 20.42 -2.82 16.00
CA ALA A 141 21.06 -1.66 16.60
C ALA A 141 20.44 -1.25 17.94
N GLN A 142 19.13 -1.44 18.10
CA GLN A 142 18.37 -1.21 19.33
C GLN A 142 17.22 -2.22 19.43
N ASP A 143 16.58 -2.31 20.60
CA ASP A 143 15.37 -3.14 20.76
C ASP A 143 14.21 -2.52 19.97
N MET A 144 13.70 -3.27 19.00
CA MET A 144 12.63 -2.86 18.11
C MET A 144 11.28 -3.52 18.44
N GLU A 145 11.22 -4.44 19.41
CA GLU A 145 10.01 -5.26 19.62
C GLU A 145 8.78 -4.40 19.95
N ALA A 146 8.92 -3.46 20.90
CA ALA A 146 7.82 -2.58 21.29
C ALA A 146 7.33 -1.70 20.13
N GLY A 147 8.26 -1.14 19.35
CA GLY A 147 7.93 -0.32 18.18
C GLY A 147 7.24 -1.12 17.08
N TYR A 148 7.65 -2.37 16.84
CA TYR A 148 6.95 -3.27 15.93
C TYR A 148 5.55 -3.61 16.42
N ARG A 149 5.36 -3.89 17.71
CA ARG A 149 4.03 -4.17 18.28
C ARG A 149 3.08 -3.00 18.08
N GLU A 150 3.53 -1.79 18.39
CA GLU A 150 2.73 -0.58 18.22
C GLU A 150 2.44 -0.29 16.74
N GLY A 151 3.48 -0.24 15.91
CA GLY A 151 3.38 0.09 14.48
C GLY A 151 2.52 -0.90 13.69
N PHE A 152 2.74 -2.21 13.86
CA PHE A 152 1.90 -3.22 13.20
C PHE A 152 0.47 -3.20 13.72
N SER A 153 0.26 -3.03 15.04
CA SER A 153 -1.12 -2.97 15.54
C SER A 153 -1.88 -1.78 14.94
N ALA A 154 -1.29 -0.58 14.97
CA ALA A 154 -1.91 0.62 14.43
C ALA A 154 -2.12 0.54 12.91
N GLY A 155 -1.08 0.10 12.16
CA GLY A 155 -1.17 -0.07 10.71
C GLY A 155 -2.25 -1.09 10.30
N LEU A 156 -2.40 -2.19 11.04
CA LEU A 156 -3.44 -3.19 10.77
C LEU A 156 -4.85 -2.73 11.16
N ASP A 157 -4.99 -1.85 12.15
CA ASP A 157 -6.26 -1.18 12.45
C ASP A 157 -6.65 -0.23 11.31
N ASN A 158 -5.70 0.54 10.79
CA ASN A 158 -5.91 1.43 9.64
C ASN A 158 -6.26 0.64 8.37
N LEU A 159 -5.57 -0.49 8.12
CA LEU A 159 -5.90 -1.41 7.02
C LEU A 159 -7.34 -1.91 7.13
N ALA A 160 -7.76 -2.38 8.30
CA ALA A 160 -9.12 -2.87 8.51
C ALA A 160 -10.14 -1.77 8.21
N GLY A 161 -9.95 -0.57 8.76
CA GLY A 161 -10.82 0.58 8.49
C GLY A 161 -10.82 1.05 7.04
N ALA A 162 -9.70 0.92 6.32
CA ALA A 162 -9.63 1.18 4.88
C ALA A 162 -10.40 0.12 4.08
N ALA A 163 -10.18 -1.16 4.38
CA ALA A 163 -10.83 -2.28 3.69
C ALA A 163 -12.36 -2.23 3.82
N GLU A 164 -12.90 -1.86 4.99
CA GLU A 164 -14.35 -1.72 5.22
C GLU A 164 -15.01 -0.63 4.36
N ARG A 165 -14.24 0.38 3.97
CA ARG A 165 -14.68 1.46 3.06
C ARG A 165 -14.20 1.24 1.63
N THR A 166 -13.68 0.06 1.30
CA THR A 166 -13.13 -0.22 -0.01
C THR A 166 -14.13 -0.99 -0.89
N MET A 167 -14.29 -0.52 -2.11
CA MET A 167 -14.94 -1.25 -3.19
C MET A 167 -13.91 -1.74 -4.19
N VAL A 168 -14.04 -2.99 -4.65
CA VAL A 168 -13.20 -3.57 -5.71
C VAL A 168 -14.08 -4.12 -6.82
N LEU A 169 -13.75 -3.77 -8.06
CA LEU A 169 -14.33 -4.35 -9.27
C LEU A 169 -13.22 -5.02 -10.08
N GLN A 170 -13.49 -6.25 -10.52
CA GLN A 170 -12.60 -7.00 -11.40
C GLN A 170 -13.33 -7.41 -12.67
N ARG A 171 -12.70 -7.15 -13.82
CA ARG A 171 -13.23 -7.51 -15.14
C ARG A 171 -12.10 -7.99 -16.04
N VAL A 172 -12.37 -9.05 -16.81
CA VAL A 172 -11.49 -9.48 -17.89
C VAL A 172 -12.05 -8.92 -19.19
N ILE A 173 -11.28 -8.07 -19.85
CA ILE A 173 -11.61 -7.44 -21.12
C ILE A 173 -10.89 -8.23 -22.22
N GLN A 174 -11.64 -8.70 -23.22
CA GLN A 174 -11.13 -9.51 -24.34
C GLN A 174 -10.38 -8.63 -25.37
N ALA A 175 -9.32 -7.97 -24.91
CA ALA A 175 -8.43 -7.15 -25.72
C ALA A 175 -7.01 -7.13 -25.10
N PRO A 176 -5.95 -6.89 -25.91
CA PRO A 176 -4.60 -6.73 -25.40
C PRO A 176 -4.48 -5.54 -24.45
N ARG A 177 -3.57 -5.65 -23.47
CA ARG A 177 -3.37 -4.64 -22.42
C ARG A 177 -3.05 -3.25 -22.95
N SER A 178 -2.26 -3.15 -24.02
CA SER A 178 -1.95 -1.87 -24.65
C SER A 178 -3.19 -1.15 -25.21
N ILE A 179 -4.18 -1.90 -25.71
CA ILE A 179 -5.45 -1.34 -26.20
C ILE A 179 -6.33 -0.88 -25.04
N VAL A 180 -6.45 -1.70 -24.00
CA VAL A 180 -7.23 -1.35 -22.80
C VAL A 180 -6.61 -0.13 -22.11
N TRP A 181 -5.29 -0.14 -21.93
CA TRP A 181 -4.55 1.01 -21.41
C TRP A 181 -4.76 2.26 -22.27
N GLY A 182 -4.68 2.13 -23.60
CA GLY A 182 -4.91 3.23 -24.53
C GLY A 182 -6.32 3.84 -24.40
N ALA A 183 -7.34 3.05 -24.07
CA ALA A 183 -8.69 3.56 -23.83
C ALA A 183 -8.81 4.36 -22.52
N TRP A 184 -8.05 3.98 -21.49
CA TRP A 184 -7.99 4.64 -20.18
C TRP A 184 -7.10 5.89 -20.18
N MET A 185 -5.98 5.83 -20.88
CA MET A 185 -4.91 6.84 -20.82
C MET A 185 -4.78 7.62 -22.13
N ASN A 186 -5.92 8.00 -22.69
CA ASN A 186 -6.03 8.90 -23.83
C ASN A 186 -7.13 9.94 -23.56
N PRO A 187 -6.82 11.24 -23.65
CA PRO A 187 -7.76 12.32 -23.34
C PRO A 187 -8.95 12.40 -24.30
N GLU A 188 -8.85 11.83 -25.50
CA GLU A 188 -9.93 11.80 -26.49
C GLU A 188 -10.90 10.63 -26.26
N THR A 189 -10.41 9.48 -25.77
CA THR A 189 -11.23 8.27 -25.61
C THR A 189 -11.83 8.14 -24.21
N LEU A 190 -11.09 8.50 -23.16
CA LEU A 190 -11.55 8.34 -21.76
C LEU A 190 -12.93 8.98 -21.51
N PRO A 191 -13.20 10.23 -21.93
CA PRO A 191 -14.50 10.86 -21.69
C PRO A 191 -15.67 10.22 -22.46
N GLN A 192 -15.42 9.39 -23.47
CA GLN A 192 -16.47 8.79 -24.30
C GLN A 192 -17.15 7.60 -23.63
N TRP A 193 -16.47 6.93 -22.69
CA TRP A 193 -16.98 5.71 -22.05
C TRP A 193 -17.00 5.79 -20.52
N TRP A 194 -16.35 6.79 -19.92
CA TRP A 194 -16.32 6.93 -18.47
C TRP A 194 -17.69 7.33 -17.90
N GLY A 195 -18.07 6.66 -16.81
CA GLY A 195 -19.34 6.86 -16.11
C GLY A 195 -20.31 5.68 -16.28
N PRO A 196 -21.41 5.65 -15.51
CA PRO A 196 -22.45 4.65 -15.67
C PRO A 196 -23.14 4.74 -17.04
N GLU A 197 -23.83 3.67 -17.44
CA GLU A 197 -24.63 3.66 -18.67
C GLU A 197 -25.63 4.83 -18.72
N GLY A 198 -25.66 5.54 -19.86
CA GLY A 198 -26.50 6.71 -20.08
C GLY A 198 -25.92 8.04 -19.57
N PHE A 199 -24.82 8.02 -18.81
CA PHE A 199 -24.11 9.24 -18.42
C PHE A 199 -23.18 9.70 -19.55
N SER A 200 -22.86 10.99 -19.54
CA SER A 200 -21.84 11.57 -20.42
C SER A 200 -20.87 12.45 -19.64
N CYS A 201 -19.64 12.58 -20.14
CA CYS A 201 -18.62 13.45 -19.54
C CYS A 201 -18.41 14.70 -20.41
N ARG A 202 -18.53 15.87 -19.80
CA ARG A 202 -18.10 17.14 -20.38
C ARG A 202 -16.79 17.60 -19.74
N THR A 203 -15.68 17.33 -20.44
CA THR A 203 -14.32 17.67 -19.98
C THR A 203 -14.05 19.16 -20.06
N LYS A 204 -13.52 19.74 -18.99
CA LYS A 204 -12.98 21.11 -18.93
C LYS A 204 -11.47 21.13 -19.15
N ARG A 205 -10.74 20.22 -18.49
CA ARG A 205 -9.28 20.02 -18.63
C ARG A 205 -8.94 18.56 -18.39
N ILE A 206 -7.97 18.01 -19.11
CA ILE A 206 -7.52 16.62 -18.96
C ILE A 206 -6.03 16.50 -19.25
N ASP A 207 -5.28 15.97 -18.29
CA ASP A 207 -3.84 15.72 -18.34
C ASP A 207 -3.55 14.40 -17.62
N LEU A 208 -3.38 13.33 -18.38
CA LEU A 208 -3.34 11.95 -17.89
C LEU A 208 -1.90 11.49 -17.62
N ARG A 209 -1.18 12.23 -16.78
CA ARG A 209 0.18 11.90 -16.31
C ARG A 209 0.25 11.97 -14.79
N THR A 210 1.34 11.46 -14.21
CA THR A 210 1.63 11.66 -12.78
C THR A 210 1.69 13.16 -12.45
N GLY A 211 0.91 13.58 -11.45
CA GLY A 211 0.70 14.98 -11.08
C GLY A 211 -0.26 15.75 -12.01
N GLY A 212 -0.84 15.09 -13.01
CA GLY A 212 -1.88 15.64 -13.87
C GLY A 212 -3.27 15.54 -13.27
N GLU A 213 -4.27 16.02 -14.00
CA GLU A 213 -5.64 16.10 -13.51
C GLU A 213 -6.69 15.92 -14.61
N TRP A 214 -7.88 15.50 -14.24
CA TRP A 214 -9.06 15.54 -15.10
C TRP A 214 -10.21 16.24 -14.38
N VAL A 215 -10.60 17.40 -14.90
CA VAL A 215 -11.74 18.20 -14.42
C VAL A 215 -12.86 18.08 -15.42
N PHE A 216 -14.01 17.56 -15.00
CA PHE A 216 -15.14 17.33 -15.88
C PHE A 216 -16.46 17.38 -15.13
N ASP A 217 -17.53 17.61 -15.87
CA ASP A 217 -18.89 17.41 -15.38
C ASP A 217 -19.39 16.04 -15.88
N MET A 218 -19.86 15.19 -14.97
CA MET A 218 -20.59 13.98 -15.32
C MET A 218 -22.08 14.30 -15.35
N ILE A 219 -22.74 14.05 -16.48
CA ILE A 219 -24.12 14.47 -16.75
C ILE A 219 -24.99 13.22 -16.83
N ALA A 220 -26.00 13.15 -15.95
CA ALA A 220 -26.98 12.07 -15.92
C ALA A 220 -28.00 12.18 -17.07
N PRO A 221 -28.73 11.09 -17.38
CA PRO A 221 -29.79 11.10 -18.41
C PRO A 221 -30.89 12.15 -18.19
N ASP A 222 -31.16 12.51 -16.93
CA ASP A 222 -32.15 13.53 -16.57
C ASP A 222 -31.62 14.98 -16.65
N GLY A 223 -30.34 15.15 -17.01
CA GLY A 223 -29.65 16.43 -17.09
C GLY A 223 -29.00 16.88 -15.78
N THR A 224 -29.09 16.11 -14.69
CA THR A 224 -28.39 16.41 -13.44
C THR A 224 -26.88 16.41 -13.66
N VAL A 225 -26.21 17.44 -13.13
CA VAL A 225 -24.77 17.65 -13.31
C VAL A 225 -24.03 17.33 -12.01
N PHE A 226 -23.04 16.44 -12.11
CA PHE A 226 -22.13 16.08 -11.04
C PHE A 226 -20.71 16.58 -11.38
N PRO A 227 -20.24 17.66 -10.76
CA PRO A 227 -18.86 18.12 -10.92
C PRO A 227 -17.87 17.09 -10.38
N ASN A 228 -16.82 16.79 -11.13
CA ASN A 228 -15.77 15.84 -10.76
C ASN A 228 -14.38 16.45 -11.00
N HIS A 229 -13.44 16.10 -10.12
CA HIS A 229 -12.03 16.40 -10.29
C HIS A 229 -11.19 15.21 -9.83
N HIS A 230 -10.45 14.64 -10.76
CA HIS A 230 -9.52 13.55 -10.50
C HIS A 230 -8.09 14.10 -10.52
N LEU A 231 -7.30 13.81 -9.49
CA LEU A 231 -5.87 14.14 -9.41
C LEU A 231 -5.06 12.85 -9.54
N TYR A 232 -4.23 12.73 -10.57
CA TYR A 232 -3.48 11.50 -10.85
C TYR A 232 -2.18 11.46 -10.05
N ASN A 233 -2.18 10.78 -8.90
CA ASN A 233 -1.01 10.65 -8.02
C ASN A 233 0.05 9.71 -8.60
N GLU A 234 -0.36 8.69 -9.38
CA GLU A 234 0.55 7.74 -10.03
C GLU A 234 0.02 7.35 -11.41
N VAL A 235 0.91 7.30 -12.41
CA VAL A 235 0.64 6.72 -13.73
C VAL A 235 1.85 5.88 -14.13
N ARG A 236 1.67 4.56 -14.16
CA ARG A 236 2.66 3.59 -14.64
C ARG A 236 2.14 2.96 -15.94
N PRO A 237 2.73 3.31 -17.10
CA PRO A 237 2.28 2.83 -18.41
C PRO A 237 2.01 1.32 -18.45
N GLU A 238 0.81 0.96 -18.90
CA GLU A 238 0.33 -0.42 -19.06
C GLU A 238 0.35 -1.27 -17.77
N GLU A 239 0.48 -0.65 -16.60
CA GLU A 239 0.57 -1.37 -15.34
C GLU A 239 -0.54 -0.91 -14.39
N ARG A 240 -0.56 0.39 -14.06
CA ARG A 240 -1.53 0.93 -13.10
C ARG A 240 -1.63 2.44 -13.10
N ILE A 241 -2.71 2.92 -12.52
CA ILE A 241 -2.95 4.33 -12.17
C ILE A 241 -3.46 4.43 -10.73
N GLY A 242 -3.11 5.52 -10.05
CA GLY A 242 -3.67 5.91 -8.75
C GLY A 242 -4.11 7.37 -8.81
N TYR A 243 -5.30 7.67 -8.30
CA TYR A 243 -5.87 9.01 -8.37
C TYR A 243 -6.80 9.34 -7.18
N THR A 244 -6.74 10.59 -6.72
CA THR A 244 -7.63 11.15 -5.70
C THR A 244 -8.86 11.78 -6.36
N LEU A 245 -10.02 11.60 -5.74
CA LEU A 245 -11.34 12.01 -6.26
C LEU A 245 -11.94 13.12 -5.40
N HIS A 246 -12.35 14.22 -6.04
CA HIS A 246 -12.96 15.39 -5.43
C HIS A 246 -14.33 15.71 -6.04
N TRP A 247 -15.22 16.29 -5.22
CA TRP A 247 -16.53 16.81 -5.65
C TRP A 247 -16.39 18.11 -6.45
N GLY A 248 -15.86 17.99 -7.67
CA GLY A 248 -15.53 19.11 -8.53
C GLY A 248 -14.22 19.80 -8.15
N GLU A 249 -13.85 20.81 -8.94
CA GLU A 249 -12.63 21.59 -8.73
C GLU A 249 -12.70 22.37 -7.42
N ASN A 250 -11.68 22.19 -6.56
CA ASN A 250 -11.65 22.69 -5.17
C ASN A 250 -12.71 22.09 -4.24
N GLY A 251 -13.41 21.04 -4.67
CA GLY A 251 -14.33 20.29 -3.83
C GLY A 251 -13.61 19.47 -2.76
N PRO A 252 -14.29 19.08 -1.68
CA PRO A 252 -13.72 18.15 -0.72
C PRO A 252 -13.40 16.81 -1.40
N LYS A 253 -12.29 16.21 -0.98
CA LYS A 253 -11.96 14.83 -1.33
C LYS A 253 -13.07 13.90 -0.84
N HIS A 254 -13.46 12.94 -1.66
CA HIS A 254 -14.46 11.93 -1.29
C HIS A 254 -13.99 10.49 -1.48
N ALA A 255 -12.90 10.26 -2.20
CA ALA A 255 -12.30 8.94 -2.34
C ALA A 255 -10.84 9.00 -2.85
N ASP A 256 -10.12 7.91 -2.66
CA ASP A 256 -8.95 7.55 -3.48
C ASP A 256 -9.29 6.32 -4.30
N ALA A 257 -8.77 6.24 -5.52
CA ALA A 257 -9.02 5.13 -6.42
C ALA A 257 -7.76 4.71 -7.17
N TRP A 258 -7.78 3.48 -7.68
CA TRP A 258 -6.71 2.94 -8.50
C TRP A 258 -7.26 1.96 -9.51
N ALA A 259 -6.56 1.81 -10.63
CA ALA A 259 -6.79 0.72 -11.56
C ALA A 259 -5.47 0.03 -11.90
N SER A 260 -5.45 -1.30 -11.93
CA SER A 260 -4.32 -2.11 -12.41
C SER A 260 -4.71 -2.92 -13.64
N PHE A 261 -3.72 -3.22 -14.47
CA PHE A 261 -3.87 -3.90 -15.76
C PHE A 261 -2.89 -5.06 -15.84
N GLU A 262 -3.43 -6.27 -15.85
CA GLU A 262 -2.65 -7.51 -15.89
C GLU A 262 -2.96 -8.26 -17.19
N ASP A 263 -1.92 -8.72 -17.89
CA ASP A 263 -2.11 -9.62 -19.03
C ASP A 263 -2.67 -10.97 -18.54
N GLN A 264 -3.70 -11.47 -19.22
CA GLN A 264 -4.30 -12.77 -18.94
C GLN A 264 -4.66 -13.45 -20.27
N ASP A 265 -3.78 -14.34 -20.75
CA ASP A 265 -4.00 -15.16 -21.95
C ASP A 265 -4.45 -14.37 -23.20
N GLY A 266 -3.84 -13.21 -23.44
CA GLY A 266 -4.18 -12.32 -24.58
C GLY A 266 -5.39 -11.41 -24.33
N ALA A 267 -6.05 -11.55 -23.18
CA ALA A 267 -7.00 -10.60 -22.61
C ALA A 267 -6.31 -9.75 -21.52
N THR A 268 -7.02 -8.76 -20.99
CA THR A 268 -6.55 -7.90 -19.90
C THR A 268 -7.48 -8.05 -18.71
N LYS A 269 -6.95 -8.44 -17.56
CA LYS A 269 -7.65 -8.30 -16.29
C LYS A 269 -7.45 -6.88 -15.78
N VAL A 270 -8.56 -6.17 -15.57
CA VAL A 270 -8.59 -4.86 -14.94
C VAL A 270 -9.14 -5.01 -13.53
N THR A 271 -8.38 -4.54 -12.55
CA THR A 271 -8.84 -4.39 -11.16
C THR A 271 -8.97 -2.91 -10.85
N LEU A 272 -10.18 -2.45 -10.57
CA LEU A 272 -10.48 -1.09 -10.11
C LEU A 272 -10.77 -1.15 -8.62
N GLY A 273 -10.08 -0.36 -7.82
CA GLY A 273 -10.36 -0.18 -6.40
C GLY A 273 -10.66 1.26 -6.05
N MET A 274 -11.47 1.45 -5.01
CA MET A 274 -11.81 2.77 -4.48
C MET A 274 -12.00 2.70 -2.97
N VAL A 275 -11.35 3.59 -2.22
CA VAL A 275 -11.56 3.78 -0.77
C VAL A 275 -12.32 5.09 -0.56
N PHE A 276 -13.52 5.02 0.00
CA PHE A 276 -14.33 6.21 0.29
C PHE A 276 -13.83 6.96 1.53
N SER A 277 -13.75 8.29 1.48
CA SER A 277 -13.31 9.13 2.62
C SER A 277 -14.32 9.17 3.76
#